data_AF-A0A7C2ZPL4-F1
#
_entry.id   AF-A0A7C2ZPL4-F1
#
_cell.length_a   1.000
_cell.length_b   1.000
_cell.length_c   1.000
_cell.angle_alpha   90.00
_cell.angle_beta   90.00
_cell.angle_gamma   90.00
#
_symmetry.space_group_name_H-M   'P 1'
#
loop_
_entity.id
_entity.type
_entity.pdbx_description
1 polymer ?
#
loop_
_entity_poly.entity_id
_entity_poly.type
_entity_poly.pdbx_seq_one_letter_code
_entity_poly.pdbx_strand_id
1 'polypeptide(L)'
;MSTNLLVIAAQPLAERLAGTLPPGTACLAIAADAEGDPLAGLGAALQAADAVVVCLDGLPGRLLARIEAALAGFEGRSAVVRSRPWNGTAPLPLARTCTAVIAGFGDAAAAAAAVARWWSGRGSAREG
;
A
#
# COMPACT_ATOMS: atom_id res chain seq x y z
N MET A 1 -11.93 -17.18 -5.60
CA MET A 1 -10.51 -16.84 -5.81
C MET A 1 -10.09 -15.84 -4.74
N SER A 2 -8.97 -16.09 -4.05
CA SER A 2 -8.36 -15.16 -3.09
C SER A 2 -7.74 -13.98 -3.86
N THR A 3 -7.99 -12.73 -3.42
CA THR A 3 -7.35 -11.55 -4.00
C THR A 3 -5.88 -11.47 -3.55
N ASN A 4 -4.95 -11.38 -4.49
CA ASN A 4 -3.54 -11.13 -4.21
C ASN A 4 -3.36 -9.64 -3.90
N LEU A 5 -3.06 -9.33 -2.64
CA LEU A 5 -2.89 -7.97 -2.16
C LEU A 5 -1.41 -7.67 -1.92
N LEU A 6 -0.97 -6.48 -2.34
CA LEU A 6 0.35 -5.96 -2.00
C LEU A 6 0.21 -4.76 -1.07
N VAL A 7 0.88 -4.80 0.08
CA VAL A 7 1.04 -3.63 0.95
C VAL A 7 2.46 -3.11 0.83
N ILE A 8 2.62 -1.84 0.48
CA ILE A 8 3.91 -1.15 0.41
C ILE A 8 4.01 -0.25 1.64
N ALA A 9 5.02 -0.46 2.47
CA ALA A 9 5.17 0.26 3.73
C ALA A 9 6.65 0.47 4.09
N ALA A 10 6.95 1.51 4.86
CA ALA A 10 8.25 1.64 5.48
C ALA A 10 8.50 0.47 6.45
N GLN A 11 9.76 0.04 6.59
CA GLN A 11 10.10 -1.15 7.38
C GLN A 11 9.47 -1.21 8.78
N PRO A 12 9.53 -0.15 9.62
CA PRO A 12 8.92 -0.21 10.96
C PRO A 12 7.40 -0.44 10.93
N LEU A 13 6.72 0.05 9.89
CA LEU A 13 5.29 -0.15 9.71
C LEU A 13 5.00 -1.55 9.15
N ALA A 14 5.82 -2.05 8.23
CA ALA A 14 5.72 -3.40 7.70
C ALA A 14 5.88 -4.47 8.80
N GLU A 15 6.81 -4.26 9.74
CA GLU A 15 6.99 -5.12 10.92
C GLU A 15 5.74 -5.16 11.80
N ARG A 16 5.07 -4.02 11.98
CA ARG A 16 3.78 -3.95 12.71
C ARG A 16 2.62 -4.61 11.97
N LEU A 17 2.69 -4.65 10.63
CA LEU A 17 1.69 -5.30 9.79
C LEU A 17 1.87 -6.82 9.77
N ALA A 18 3.07 -7.33 10.05
CA ALA A 18 3.35 -8.75 10.11
C ALA A 18 2.37 -9.46 11.08
N GLY A 19 1.72 -10.52 10.59
CA GLY A 19 0.73 -11.29 11.36
C GLY A 19 -0.67 -10.65 11.48
N THR A 20 -0.87 -9.42 10.99
CA THR A 20 -2.20 -8.75 11.01
C THR A 20 -2.92 -8.79 9.67
N LEU A 21 -2.16 -8.97 8.58
CA LEU A 21 -2.64 -9.00 7.21
C LEU A 21 -3.35 -10.34 6.90
N PRO A 22 -4.40 -10.31 6.07
CA PRO A 22 -5.12 -11.53 5.71
C PRO A 22 -4.28 -12.44 4.80
N PRO A 23 -4.61 -13.75 4.73
CA PRO A 23 -3.98 -14.68 3.79
C PRO A 23 -4.00 -14.16 2.35
N GLY A 24 -2.94 -14.42 1.59
CA GLY A 24 -2.80 -13.92 0.21
C GLY A 24 -2.36 -12.46 0.11
N THR A 25 -2.03 -11.82 1.23
CA THR A 25 -1.43 -10.47 1.24
C THR A 25 0.09 -10.55 1.37
N ALA A 26 0.80 -10.02 0.39
CA ALA A 26 2.22 -9.74 0.47
C ALA A 26 2.46 -8.34 1.08
N CYS A 27 3.53 -8.19 1.86
CA CYS A 27 3.98 -6.90 2.35
C CYS A 27 5.40 -6.63 1.84
N LEU A 28 5.57 -5.58 1.04
CA LEU A 28 6.86 -5.06 0.62
C LEU A 28 7.32 -4.01 1.63
N ALA A 29 8.34 -4.37 2.41
CA ALA A 29 8.98 -3.48 3.37
C ALA A 29 10.08 -2.65 2.68
N ILE A 30 9.96 -1.33 2.74
CA ILE A 30 10.95 -0.40 2.21
C ILE A 30 11.80 0.13 3.38
N ALA A 31 13.07 -0.28 3.41
CA ALA A 31 14.04 0.23 4.37
C ALA A 31 14.71 1.50 3.81
N ALA A 32 14.85 2.53 4.66
CA ALA A 32 15.45 3.80 4.25
C ALA A 32 16.96 3.66 3.96
N ASP A 33 17.62 2.73 4.64
CA ASP A 33 19.06 2.48 4.58
C ASP A 33 19.38 1.10 4.00
N ALA A 34 18.51 0.60 3.10
CA ALA A 34 18.75 -0.66 2.42
C ALA A 34 20.07 -0.62 1.64
N GLU A 35 20.86 -1.69 1.75
CA GLU A 35 21.99 -1.91 0.86
C GLU A 35 21.46 -2.28 -0.53
N GLY A 36 21.63 -1.40 -1.52
CA GLY A 36 21.12 -1.58 -2.89
C GLY A 36 19.88 -0.74 -3.21
N ASP A 37 19.07 -1.17 -4.19
CA ASP A 37 17.85 -0.45 -4.56
C ASP A 37 16.70 -0.81 -3.60
N PRO A 38 16.20 0.14 -2.78
CA PRO A 38 15.12 -0.13 -1.81
C PRO A 38 13.76 -0.46 -2.48
N LEU A 39 13.64 -0.29 -3.79
CA LEU A 39 12.46 -0.67 -4.58
C LEU A 39 12.69 -1.93 -5.43
N ALA A 40 13.79 -2.65 -5.21
CA ALA A 40 14.04 -3.91 -5.90
C ALA A 40 12.85 -4.88 -5.73
N GLY A 41 12.39 -5.45 -6.84
CA GLY A 41 11.24 -6.36 -6.84
C GLY A 41 9.86 -5.70 -6.84
N LEU A 42 9.75 -4.36 -6.72
CA LEU A 42 8.45 -3.66 -6.76
C LEU A 42 7.66 -3.99 -8.04
N GLY A 43 8.31 -3.97 -9.20
CA GLY A 43 7.65 -4.29 -10.47
C GLY A 43 7.07 -5.70 -10.52
N ALA A 44 7.84 -6.71 -10.08
CA ALA A 44 7.38 -8.09 -10.02
C ALA A 44 6.24 -8.26 -9.00
N ALA A 45 6.32 -7.59 -7.85
CA ALA A 45 5.27 -7.61 -6.85
C ALA A 45 3.96 -6.97 -7.36
N LEU A 46 4.06 -5.87 -8.12
CA LEU A 46 2.89 -5.23 -8.75
C LEU A 46 2.26 -6.12 -9.82
N GLN A 47 3.05 -6.83 -10.62
CA GLN A 47 2.52 -7.75 -11.64
C GLN A 47 1.77 -8.96 -11.03
N ALA A 48 2.13 -9.36 -9.81
CA ALA A 48 1.46 -10.46 -9.12
C ALA A 48 0.23 -10.01 -8.29
N ALA A 49 -0.01 -8.70 -8.15
CA ALA A 49 -1.04 -8.14 -7.29
C ALA A 49 -2.31 -7.79 -8.06
N ASP A 50 -3.46 -8.08 -7.45
CA ASP A 50 -4.79 -7.61 -7.91
C ASP A 50 -5.16 -6.25 -7.28
N ALA A 51 -4.58 -5.97 -6.11
CA ALA A 51 -4.79 -4.72 -5.39
C ALA A 51 -3.57 -4.29 -4.58
N VAL A 52 -3.38 -2.99 -4.43
CA VAL A 52 -2.22 -2.39 -3.76
C VAL A 52 -2.65 -1.39 -2.69
N VAL A 53 -2.02 -1.44 -1.52
CA VAL A 53 -2.15 -0.45 -0.45
C VAL A 53 -0.79 0.15 -0.18
N VAL A 54 -0.65 1.48 -0.31
CA VAL A 54 0.60 2.18 -0.01
C VAL A 54 0.44 2.98 1.26
N CYS A 55 1.26 2.68 2.27
CA CYS A 55 1.31 3.43 3.52
C CYS A 55 2.38 4.53 3.40
N LEU A 56 1.98 5.80 3.34
CA LEU A 56 2.93 6.92 3.19
C LEU A 56 3.79 7.16 4.42
N ASP A 57 3.30 6.78 5.60
CA ASP A 57 3.98 7.00 6.87
C ASP A 57 5.35 6.33 6.91
N GLY A 58 6.39 7.16 7.09
CA GLY A 58 7.78 6.71 7.17
C GLY A 58 8.43 6.36 5.83
N LEU A 59 7.70 6.42 4.71
CA LEU A 59 8.33 6.17 3.41
C LEU A 59 9.29 7.32 3.05
N PRO A 60 10.52 7.01 2.57
CA PRO A 60 11.45 8.05 2.15
C PRO A 60 10.87 8.86 0.99
N GLY A 61 10.75 10.18 1.17
CA GLY A 61 10.16 11.08 0.17
C GLY A 61 10.79 10.96 -1.23
N ARG A 62 12.10 10.70 -1.28
CA ARG A 62 12.87 10.47 -2.52
C ARG A 62 12.41 9.27 -3.35
N LEU A 63 11.70 8.32 -2.74
CA LEU A 63 11.19 7.11 -3.41
C LEU A 63 9.76 7.28 -3.91
N LEU A 64 9.02 8.31 -3.45
CA LEU A 64 7.61 8.47 -3.76
C LEU A 64 7.36 8.65 -5.26
N ALA A 65 8.18 9.43 -5.96
CA ALA A 65 8.05 9.60 -7.41
C ALA A 65 8.28 8.29 -8.19
N ARG A 66 9.19 7.43 -7.72
CA ARG A 66 9.45 6.12 -8.32
C ARG A 66 8.29 5.14 -8.07
N ILE A 67 7.73 5.18 -6.86
CA ILE A 67 6.53 4.39 -6.51
C ILE A 67 5.33 4.87 -7.34
N GLU A 68 5.17 6.18 -7.51
CA GLU A 68 4.11 6.78 -8.33
C GLU A 68 4.20 6.34 -9.79
N ALA A 69 5.40 6.38 -10.37
CA ALA A 69 5.63 5.93 -11.73
C ALA A 69 5.32 4.42 -11.90
N ALA A 70 5.69 3.59 -10.92
CA ALA A 70 5.38 2.16 -10.95
C ALA A 70 3.87 1.90 -10.86
N LEU A 71 3.14 2.68 -10.05
CA LEU A 71 1.69 2.58 -9.91
C LEU A 71 0.90 3.15 -11.09
N ALA A 72 1.49 4.07 -11.87
CA ALA A 72 0.80 4.66 -13.03
C ALA A 72 0.46 3.61 -14.11
N GLY A 73 1.24 2.52 -14.18
CA GLY A 73 0.96 1.38 -15.05
C GLY A 73 0.18 0.24 -14.38
N PHE A 74 -0.27 0.41 -13.14
CA PHE A 74 -1.01 -0.62 -12.41
C PHE A 74 -2.51 -0.52 -12.68
N GLU A 75 -3.09 -1.56 -13.28
CA GLU A 75 -4.51 -1.59 -13.68
C GLU A 75 -5.46 -2.03 -12.55
N GLY A 76 -4.92 -2.53 -11.43
CA GLY A 76 -5.71 -3.02 -10.31
C GLY A 76 -6.20 -1.92 -9.36
N ARG A 77 -6.85 -2.33 -8.27
CA ARG A 77 -7.34 -1.39 -7.24
C ARG A 77 -6.19 -0.89 -6.38
N SER A 78 -6.09 0.40 -6.15
CA SER A 78 -4.99 0.99 -5.39
C SER A 78 -5.48 1.99 -4.35
N ALA A 79 -4.94 1.92 -3.14
CA ALA A 79 -5.21 2.88 -2.07
C ALA A 79 -3.92 3.45 -1.54
N VAL A 80 -3.92 4.74 -1.24
CA VAL A 80 -2.88 5.38 -0.44
C VAL A 80 -3.43 5.68 0.96
N VAL A 81 -2.67 5.29 1.97
CA VAL A 81 -3.03 5.38 3.38
C VAL A 81 -2.02 6.27 4.10
N ARG A 82 -2.52 7.13 4.99
CA ARG A 82 -1.69 7.89 5.91
C ARG A 82 -2.34 8.12 7.28
N SER A 83 -1.53 8.20 8.32
CA SER A 83 -2.00 8.42 9.69
C SER A 83 -2.57 9.82 9.89
N ARG A 84 -1.83 10.85 9.42
CA ARG A 84 -2.18 12.26 9.65
C ARG A 84 -3.22 12.74 8.64
N PRO A 85 -4.14 13.64 9.03
CA PRO A 85 -5.05 14.27 8.10
C PRO A 85 -4.27 15.05 7.04
N TRP A 86 -4.84 15.11 5.84
CA TRP A 86 -4.33 15.98 4.80
C TRP A 86 -4.85 17.40 5.02
N ASN A 87 -3.95 18.38 5.06
CA ASN A 87 -4.29 19.78 5.32
C ASN A 87 -4.78 20.54 4.06
N GLY A 88 -4.86 19.88 2.90
CA GLY A 88 -5.36 20.46 1.66
C GLY A 88 -4.43 21.46 0.95
N THR A 89 -3.28 21.80 1.53
CA THR A 89 -2.41 22.86 0.99
C THR A 89 -1.30 22.34 0.07
N ALA A 90 -0.73 21.18 0.38
CA ALA A 90 0.27 20.53 -0.47
C ALA A 90 -0.38 19.36 -1.24
N PRO A 91 0.00 19.06 -2.50
CA PRO A 91 -0.48 17.87 -3.19
C PRO A 91 -0.21 16.61 -2.35
N LEU A 92 -1.22 15.74 -2.21
CA LEU A 92 -1.02 14.47 -1.53
C LEU A 92 -0.27 13.50 -2.48
N PRO A 93 0.90 12.95 -2.07
CA PRO A 93 1.61 11.99 -2.90
C PRO A 93 0.74 10.79 -3.24
N LEU A 94 0.87 10.29 -4.48
CA LEU A 94 0.13 9.13 -5.00
C LEU A 94 -1.39 9.31 -5.13
N ALA A 95 -1.97 10.43 -4.68
CA ALA A 95 -3.42 10.63 -4.70
C ALA A 95 -4.01 10.73 -6.12
N ARG A 96 -3.20 11.12 -7.10
CA ARG A 96 -3.61 11.16 -8.52
C ARG A 96 -3.54 9.79 -9.19
N THR A 97 -2.70 8.91 -8.66
CA THR A 97 -2.44 7.57 -9.23
C THR A 97 -3.27 6.50 -8.54
N CYS A 98 -3.52 6.64 -7.24
CA CYS A 98 -4.31 5.69 -6.49
C CYS A 98 -5.82 5.91 -6.65
N THR A 99 -6.57 4.82 -6.73
CA THR A 99 -8.05 4.85 -6.83
C THR A 99 -8.75 5.31 -5.55
N ALA A 100 -8.05 5.28 -4.41
CA ALA A 100 -8.59 5.72 -3.12
C ALA A 100 -7.51 6.38 -2.25
N VAL A 101 -7.96 7.33 -1.42
CA VAL A 101 -7.14 8.03 -0.43
C VAL A 101 -7.76 7.86 0.95
N ILE A 102 -6.97 7.41 1.92
CA ILE A 102 -7.39 7.23 3.31
C ILE A 102 -6.42 8.00 4.19
N ALA A 103 -6.88 9.11 4.76
CA ALA A 103 -6.05 10.00 5.57
C ALA A 103 -6.71 10.30 6.92
N GLY A 104 -5.91 10.55 7.95
CA GLY A 104 -6.41 10.96 9.26
C GLY A 104 -6.88 9.79 10.14
N PHE A 105 -6.51 8.55 9.82
CA PHE A 105 -6.95 7.38 10.57
C PHE A 105 -6.22 7.19 11.92
N GLY A 106 -5.21 8.03 12.22
CA GLY A 106 -4.39 7.95 13.42
C GLY A 106 -3.34 6.82 13.38
N ASP A 107 -3.75 5.61 13.00
CA ASP A 107 -2.87 4.45 12.82
C ASP A 107 -2.93 3.94 11.37
N ALA A 108 -1.84 4.17 10.63
CA ALA A 108 -1.73 3.75 9.22
C ALA A 108 -1.68 2.23 9.05
N ALA A 109 -1.09 1.48 10.00
CA ALA A 109 -1.03 0.02 9.92
C ALA A 109 -2.42 -0.58 10.10
N ALA A 110 -3.17 -0.09 11.10
CA ALA A 110 -4.54 -0.53 11.33
C ALA A 110 -5.44 -0.24 10.12
N ALA A 111 -5.32 0.96 9.54
CA ALA A 111 -6.04 1.33 8.32
C ALA A 111 -5.68 0.41 7.14
N ALA A 112 -4.40 0.16 6.89
CA ALA A 112 -3.94 -0.70 5.81
C ALA A 112 -4.44 -2.15 5.98
N ALA A 113 -4.37 -2.70 7.19
CA ALA A 113 -4.89 -4.04 7.48
C ALA A 113 -6.42 -4.12 7.29
N ALA A 114 -7.16 -3.09 7.69
CA ALA A 114 -8.61 -3.02 7.48
C ALA A 114 -8.96 -3.00 5.98
N VAL A 115 -8.26 -2.20 5.18
CA VAL A 115 -8.43 -2.13 3.71
C VAL A 115 -8.10 -3.48 3.07
N ALA A 116 -6.98 -4.10 3.45
CA ALA A 116 -6.59 -5.41 2.95
C ALA A 116 -7.65 -6.46 3.24
N ARG A 117 -8.18 -6.50 4.48
CA ARG A 117 -9.28 -7.43 4.86
C ARG A 117 -10.56 -7.18 4.06
N TRP A 118 -10.93 -5.92 3.90
CA TRP A 118 -12.12 -5.55 3.13
C TRP A 118 -12.01 -6.00 1.67
N TRP A 119 -10.86 -5.80 1.04
CA TRP A 119 -10.63 -6.17 -0.35
C TRP A 119 -10.42 -7.67 -0.56
N SER A 120 -9.86 -8.37 0.43
CA SER A 120 -9.80 -9.83 0.51
C SER A 120 -11.19 -10.46 0.58
N GLY A 121 -12.09 -9.90 1.41
CA GLY A 121 -13.44 -10.45 1.63
C GLY A 121 -14.42 -10.25 0.47
N ARG A 122 -14.24 -9.22 -0.37
CA ARG A 122 -15.14 -8.95 -1.52
C ARG A 122 -15.01 -9.94 -2.67
N GLY A 123 -14.04 -10.85 -2.66
CA GLY A 123 -14.01 -11.99 -3.58
C GLY A 123 -15.11 -13.03 -3.32
N SER A 124 -15.79 -12.98 -2.17
CA SER A 124 -16.77 -13.97 -1.71
C SER A 124 -18.24 -13.54 -1.83
N ALA A 125 -18.55 -12.29 -2.18
CA ALA A 125 -19.92 -11.76 -2.15
C ALA A 125 -20.74 -12.05 -3.44
N ARG A 126 -20.38 -13.09 -4.21
CA ARG A 126 -21.06 -13.45 -5.47
C ARG A 126 -21.62 -14.88 -5.47
N GLU A 127 -21.94 -15.40 -4.29
CA GLU A 127 -22.74 -16.62 -4.12
C GLU A 127 -23.91 -16.27 -3.20
N GLY A 128 -25.06 -15.97 -3.79
CA GLY A 128 -26.29 -15.57 -3.12
C GLY A 128 -27.37 -15.24 -4.13
#